data_AF-A0A1L3ZBC6-F1
#
_entry.id   AF-A0A1L3ZBC6-F1
#
_cell.length_a   1.000
_cell.length_b   1.000
_cell.length_c   1.000
_cell.angle_alpha   90.00
_cell.angle_beta   90.00
_cell.angle_gamma   90.00
#
_symmetry.space_group_name_H-M   'P 1'
#
loop_
_entity.id
_entity.type
_entity.pdbx_description
1 polymer ?
#
loop_
_entity_poly.entity_id
_entity_poly.type
_entity_poly.pdbx_seq_one_letter_code
_entity_poly.pdbx_strand_id
1 'polypeptide(L)'
;MTDIEDDEPISLAEACKLFFRGRLTKSSLRTEARKGNLEIIQIANKDFVTKNGIKRMTEKCRKNVVPQGSGSDQTPEHGSSRMEASVSARTALKQKLAERKKSSPNISPANTGHSAAVVPLRSR
;
A
#
# COMPACT_ATOMS: atom_id res chain seq x y z
N MET A 1 1.77 -42.51 -4.36
CA MET A 1 2.12 -41.08 -4.18
C MET A 1 2.36 -40.48 -5.56
N THR A 2 2.03 -39.20 -5.78
CA THR A 2 2.64 -38.44 -6.88
C THR A 2 4.07 -38.12 -6.47
N ASP A 3 5.03 -38.78 -7.12
CA ASP A 3 6.45 -38.51 -6.92
C ASP A 3 6.81 -37.28 -7.75
N ILE A 4 6.79 -36.12 -7.09
CA ILE A 4 7.09 -34.81 -7.67
C ILE A 4 8.53 -34.50 -7.26
N GLU A 5 9.43 -34.29 -8.22
CA GLU A 5 10.81 -33.92 -7.93
C GLU A 5 10.85 -32.58 -7.18
N ASP A 6 11.83 -32.37 -6.30
CA ASP A 6 11.80 -31.21 -5.40
C ASP A 6 11.86 -29.86 -6.15
N ASP A 7 12.46 -29.83 -7.35
CA ASP A 7 12.58 -28.66 -8.21
C ASP A 7 11.67 -28.70 -9.46
N GLU A 8 10.71 -29.63 -9.53
CA GLU A 8 9.73 -29.68 -10.61
C GLU A 8 8.79 -28.45 -10.58
N PRO A 9 8.62 -27.70 -11.69
CA PRO A 9 7.77 -26.52 -11.74
C PRO A 9 6.29 -26.88 -11.87
N ILE A 10 5.55 -26.81 -10.76
CA ILE A 10 4.11 -27.07 -10.70
C ILE A 10 3.30 -25.77 -10.73
N SER A 11 2.08 -25.80 -11.27
CA SER A 11 1.25 -24.58 -11.31
C SER A 11 0.75 -24.18 -9.93
N LEU A 12 0.49 -22.88 -9.71
CA LEU A 12 -0.15 -22.42 -8.46
C LEU A 12 -1.47 -23.14 -8.15
N ALA A 13 -2.22 -23.57 -9.17
CA ALA A 13 -3.49 -24.28 -8.99
C ALA A 13 -3.28 -25.69 -8.42
N GLU A 14 -2.24 -26.39 -8.88
CA GLU A 14 -1.86 -27.72 -8.40
C GLU A 14 -1.19 -27.63 -7.03
N ALA A 15 -0.30 -26.66 -6.82
CA ALA A 15 0.33 -26.42 -5.52
C ALA A 15 -0.70 -26.23 -4.39
N CYS A 16 -1.76 -25.45 -4.65
CA CYS A 16 -2.90 -25.30 -3.73
C CYS A 16 -3.60 -26.63 -3.40
N LYS A 17 -3.76 -27.54 -4.38
CA LYS A 17 -4.42 -28.84 -4.20
C LYS A 17 -3.50 -29.86 -3.50
N LEU A 18 -2.25 -29.94 -3.92
CA LEU A 18 -1.29 -30.96 -3.48
C LEU A 18 -0.77 -30.68 -2.06
N PHE A 19 -0.27 -29.47 -1.79
CA PHE A 19 0.37 -29.14 -0.51
C PHE A 19 -0.63 -28.70 0.54
N PHE A 20 -1.66 -27.94 0.14
CA PHE A 20 -2.61 -27.32 1.06
C PHE A 20 -4.01 -27.96 1.04
N ARG A 21 -4.21 -29.06 0.30
CA ARG A 21 -5.49 -29.78 0.17
C ARG A 21 -6.67 -28.84 -0.18
N GLY A 22 -6.40 -27.81 -0.98
CA GLY A 22 -7.38 -26.78 -1.35
C GLY A 22 -7.70 -25.72 -0.29
N ARG A 23 -7.07 -25.76 0.90
CA ARG A 23 -7.25 -24.74 1.96
C ARG A 23 -6.66 -23.38 1.62
N LEU A 24 -5.70 -23.34 0.70
CA LEU A 24 -5.00 -22.12 0.28
C LEU A 24 -5.36 -21.78 -1.17
N THR A 25 -5.47 -20.49 -1.49
CA THR A 25 -5.87 -20.02 -2.83
C THR A 25 -4.66 -19.57 -3.67
N LYS A 26 -4.83 -19.51 -5.00
CA LYS A 26 -3.82 -18.96 -5.93
C LYS A 26 -3.42 -17.52 -5.57
N SER A 27 -4.39 -16.71 -5.14
CA SER A 27 -4.17 -15.34 -4.65
C SER A 27 -3.35 -15.32 -3.36
N SER A 28 -3.56 -16.26 -2.44
CA SER A 28 -2.74 -16.37 -1.22
C SER A 28 -1.27 -16.67 -1.54
N LEU A 29 -0.97 -17.60 -2.47
CA LEU A 29 0.41 -17.86 -2.91
C LEU A 29 1.04 -16.63 -3.59
N ARG A 30 0.29 -15.92 -4.44
CA ARG A 30 0.74 -14.65 -5.04
C ARG A 30 0.99 -13.55 -3.99
N THR A 31 0.25 -13.55 -2.88
CA THR A 31 0.50 -12.65 -1.74
C THR A 31 1.78 -13.01 -1.00
N GLU A 32 2.08 -14.29 -0.76
CA GLU A 32 3.35 -14.70 -0.14
C GLU A 32 4.57 -14.44 -1.05
N ALA A 33 4.39 -14.55 -2.37
CA ALA A 33 5.43 -14.13 -3.33
C ALA A 33 5.67 -12.61 -3.29
N ARG A 34 4.61 -11.80 -3.24
CA ARG A 34 4.71 -10.33 -3.05
C ARG A 34 5.38 -9.92 -1.74
N LYS A 35 5.34 -10.78 -0.70
CA LYS A 35 6.06 -10.59 0.57
C LYS A 35 7.53 -11.05 0.52
N GLY A 36 7.99 -11.69 -0.55
CA GLY A 36 9.33 -12.31 -0.64
C GLY A 36 9.45 -13.65 0.10
N ASN A 37 8.33 -14.23 0.56
CA ASN A 37 8.34 -15.53 1.24
C ASN A 37 8.46 -16.68 0.24
N LEU A 38 7.82 -16.56 -0.92
CA LEU A 38 7.74 -17.58 -1.96
C LEU A 38 8.41 -17.14 -3.26
N GLU A 39 9.20 -18.03 -3.86
CA GLU A 39 9.77 -17.84 -5.20
C GLU A 39 8.78 -18.32 -6.26
N ILE A 40 8.47 -17.48 -7.25
CA ILE A 40 7.62 -17.81 -8.41
C ILE A 40 8.49 -17.84 -9.66
N ILE A 41 8.33 -18.90 -10.45
CA ILE A 41 8.90 -19.04 -11.79
C ILE A 41 7.79 -18.65 -12.78
N GLN A 42 8.01 -17.63 -13.59
CA GLN A 42 7.02 -17.21 -14.60
C GLN A 42 7.41 -17.71 -15.99
N ILE A 43 6.56 -18.54 -16.60
CA ILE A 43 6.77 -19.09 -17.95
C ILE A 43 5.51 -18.81 -18.78
N ALA A 44 5.67 -18.16 -19.94
CA ALA A 44 4.55 -17.80 -20.82
C ALA A 44 3.37 -17.12 -20.08
N ASN A 45 3.68 -16.14 -19.23
CA ASN A 45 2.75 -15.40 -18.36
C ASN A 45 1.98 -16.26 -17.33
N LYS A 46 2.35 -17.53 -17.13
CA LYS A 46 1.81 -18.41 -16.08
C LYS A 46 2.78 -18.49 -14.91
N ASP A 47 2.24 -18.51 -13.70
CA ASP A 47 3.00 -18.62 -12.46
C ASP A 47 3.15 -20.10 -12.06
N PHE A 48 4.39 -20.51 -11.82
CA PHE A 48 4.78 -21.82 -11.31
C PHE A 48 5.58 -21.67 -10.01
N VAL A 49 5.62 -22.74 -9.22
CA VAL A 49 6.39 -22.85 -7.98
C VAL A 49 7.02 -24.24 -7.93
N THR A 50 8.12 -24.40 -7.20
CA THR A 50 8.70 -25.73 -6.93
C THR A 50 8.27 -26.25 -5.56
N LYS A 51 8.32 -27.56 -5.38
CA LYS A 51 8.08 -28.24 -4.09
C LYS A 51 9.07 -27.76 -3.02
N ASN A 52 10.33 -27.53 -3.40
CA ASN A 52 11.36 -26.91 -2.57
C ASN A 52 11.02 -25.47 -2.19
N GLY A 53 10.54 -24.65 -3.13
CA GLY A 53 10.04 -23.29 -2.86
C GLY A 53 8.90 -23.25 -1.83
N ILE A 54 7.96 -24.21 -1.90
CA ILE A 54 6.87 -24.34 -0.93
C ILE A 54 7.38 -24.80 0.45
N LYS A 55 8.37 -25.71 0.53
CA LYS A 55 9.04 -26.10 1.79
C LYS A 55 9.67 -24.87 2.46
N ARG A 56 10.53 -24.13 1.73
CA ARG A 56 11.21 -22.91 2.20
C ARG A 56 10.23 -21.79 2.59
N MET A 57 9.13 -21.61 1.84
CA MET A 57 8.06 -20.70 2.24
C MET A 57 7.41 -21.13 3.57
N THR A 58 7.14 -22.42 3.76
CA THR A 58 6.53 -22.96 4.98
C THR A 58 7.43 -22.73 6.20
N GLU A 59 8.74 -22.86 6.05
CA GLU A 59 9.73 -22.55 7.08
C GLU A 59 9.73 -21.05 7.43
N LYS A 60 9.76 -20.15 6.44
CA LYS A 60 9.67 -18.69 6.66
C LYS A 60 8.33 -18.28 7.32
N CYS A 61 7.23 -18.90 6.91
CA CYS A 61 5.89 -18.62 7.43
C CYS A 61 5.64 -19.28 8.80
N ARG A 62 6.54 -20.14 9.29
CA ARG A 62 6.46 -20.74 10.62
C ARG A 62 6.65 -19.65 11.67
N LYS A 63 5.53 -19.11 12.18
CA LYS A 63 5.53 -18.20 13.31
C LYS A 63 6.30 -18.86 14.46
N ASN A 64 7.49 -18.34 14.78
CA ASN A 64 8.11 -18.61 16.06
C ASN A 64 7.11 -18.16 17.14
N VAL A 65 6.76 -19.05 18.06
CA VAL A 65 5.95 -18.72 19.23
C VAL A 65 6.84 -18.01 20.25
N VAL A 66 7.42 -16.87 19.83
CA VAL A 66 7.78 -15.82 20.76
C VAL A 66 6.45 -15.20 21.17
N PRO A 67 6.07 -15.23 22.46
CA PRO A 67 4.86 -14.54 22.90
C PRO A 67 5.08 -13.04 22.65
N GLN A 68 4.49 -12.51 21.59
CA GLN A 68 4.50 -11.08 21.32
C GLN A 68 3.59 -10.39 22.34
N GLY A 69 4.18 -10.07 23.49
CA GLY A 69 3.72 -8.99 24.37
C GLY A 69 3.91 -7.66 23.65
N SER A 70 3.05 -7.40 22.67
CA SER A 70 2.90 -6.10 22.03
C SER A 70 1.47 -6.02 21.50
N GLY A 71 0.59 -5.42 22.32
CA GLY A 71 -0.78 -5.11 21.92
C GLY A 71 -0.75 -4.09 20.79
N SER A 72 -0.96 -4.54 19.56
CA SER A 72 -1.42 -3.66 18.49
C SER A 72 -2.93 -3.56 18.63
N ASP A 73 -3.41 -2.56 19.37
CA ASP A 73 -4.82 -2.22 19.42
C ASP A 73 -5.35 -2.07 17.98
N GLN A 74 -6.24 -2.97 17.59
CA GLN A 74 -6.99 -2.80 16.36
C GLN A 74 -8.08 -1.78 16.64
N THR A 75 -7.90 -0.56 16.14
CA THR A 75 -9.02 0.36 15.96
C THR A 75 -10.10 -0.31 15.12
N PRO A 76 -11.34 -0.26 15.61
CA PRO A 76 -12.29 0.64 14.97
C PRO A 76 -13.01 1.55 15.99
N GLU A 77 -14.08 2.19 15.51
CA GLU A 77 -15.03 3.07 16.20
C GLU A 77 -14.69 4.56 16.34
N HIS A 78 -15.62 5.37 15.80
CA HIS A 78 -15.67 6.82 15.93
C HIS A 78 -16.05 7.24 17.36
N GLY A 79 -15.31 8.18 17.97
CA GLY A 79 -15.69 8.79 19.24
C GLY A 79 -14.87 10.04 19.56
N SER A 80 -15.55 11.13 19.91
CA SER A 80 -14.93 12.44 20.19
C SER A 80 -14.34 12.57 21.60
N SER A 81 -13.29 13.39 21.73
CA SER A 81 -13.02 14.38 22.82
C SER A 81 -11.73 14.22 23.66
N ARG A 82 -11.05 15.37 23.87
CA ARG A 82 -9.94 15.68 24.83
C ARG A 82 -8.57 15.01 24.55
N MET A 83 -7.53 15.77 24.15
CA MET A 83 -6.64 16.64 24.98
C MET A 83 -5.88 15.83 26.06
N GLU A 84 -4.55 15.83 26.18
CA GLU A 84 -3.44 16.52 25.48
C GLU A 84 -2.18 15.59 25.56
N ALA A 85 -0.94 15.89 25.12
CA ALA A 85 -0.28 17.16 24.79
C ALA A 85 0.76 17.07 23.65
N SER A 86 0.87 18.10 22.80
CA SER A 86 2.09 18.38 21.99
C SER A 86 2.15 19.80 21.39
N VAL A 87 1.65 20.81 22.13
CA VAL A 87 1.47 22.19 21.64
C VAL A 87 2.80 22.95 21.39
N SER A 88 3.91 22.53 22.00
CA SER A 88 5.16 23.31 22.00
C SER A 88 5.89 23.40 20.64
N ALA A 89 5.80 22.37 19.79
CA ALA A 89 6.53 22.34 18.51
C ALA A 89 5.83 23.08 17.36
N ARG A 90 4.48 23.11 17.36
CA ARG A 90 3.68 23.64 16.23
C ARG A 90 3.47 25.15 16.27
N THR A 91 3.64 25.79 17.44
CA THR A 91 3.46 27.24 17.63
C THR A 91 4.60 28.05 17.00
N ALA A 92 5.85 27.72 17.32
CA ALA A 92 7.03 28.41 16.80
C ALA A 92 7.11 28.40 15.25
N LEU A 93 6.70 27.29 14.63
CA LEU A 93 6.70 27.13 13.17
C LEU A 93 5.65 28.04 12.49
N LYS A 94 4.48 28.23 13.10
CA LYS A 94 3.44 29.13 12.60
C LYS A 94 3.83 30.61 12.71
N GLN A 95 4.55 31.01 13.76
CA GLN A 95 5.03 32.39 13.93
C GLN A 95 6.00 32.79 12.81
N LYS A 96 7.02 31.97 12.50
CA LYS A 96 7.96 32.23 11.40
C LYS A 96 7.29 32.36 10.02
N LEU A 97 6.22 31.59 9.77
CA LEU A 97 5.43 31.70 8.54
C LEU A 97 4.63 33.02 8.46
N ALA A 98 4.08 33.47 9.59
CA ALA A 98 3.31 34.71 9.65
C ALA A 98 4.17 35.96 9.45
N GLU A 99 5.37 36.00 10.05
CA GLU A 99 6.33 37.11 9.85
C GLU A 99 6.77 37.21 8.39
N ARG A 100 7.14 36.08 7.77
CA ARG A 100 7.60 36.07 6.38
C ARG A 100 6.52 36.50 5.38
N LYS A 101 5.23 36.26 5.69
CA LYS A 101 4.08 36.72 4.87
C LYS A 101 3.80 38.22 5.02
N LYS A 102 4.22 38.87 6.11
CA LYS A 102 4.08 40.33 6.31
C LYS A 102 5.21 41.13 5.64
N SER A 103 6.36 40.50 5.36
CA SER A 103 7.58 41.18 4.90
C SER A 103 7.74 41.29 3.37
N SER A 104 6.74 40.86 2.58
CA SER A 104 6.76 41.01 1.12
C SER A 104 5.82 42.13 0.66
N PRO A 105 6.33 43.29 0.22
CA PRO A 105 5.53 44.29 -0.47
C PRO A 105 4.94 43.69 -1.76
N ASN A 106 3.68 43.98 -2.04
CA ASN A 106 3.01 43.50 -3.24
C ASN A 106 3.42 44.34 -4.48
N ILE A 107 4.61 44.06 -5.02
CA ILE A 107 5.06 44.63 -6.30
C ILE A 107 4.51 43.81 -7.46
N SER A 108 3.26 44.10 -7.84
CA SER A 108 2.68 43.72 -9.12
C SER A 108 1.71 44.82 -9.56
N PRO A 109 1.98 45.55 -10.66
CA PRO A 109 1.11 46.63 -11.12
C PRO A 109 -0.24 46.09 -11.59
N ALA A 110 -1.30 46.87 -11.41
CA ALA A 110 -2.64 46.52 -11.85
C ALA A 110 -2.72 46.49 -13.38
N ASN A 111 -2.89 45.30 -13.96
CA ASN A 111 -3.04 45.16 -15.41
C ASN A 111 -4.46 45.57 -15.83
N THR A 112 -4.60 46.77 -16.37
CA THR A 112 -5.84 47.31 -16.94
C THR A 112 -5.91 46.97 -18.43
N GLY A 113 -6.73 46.00 -18.83
CA GLY A 113 -6.75 45.52 -20.22
C GLY A 113 -8.03 44.79 -20.66
N HIS A 114 -8.87 45.52 -21.39
CA HIS A 114 -9.86 45.05 -22.37
C HIS A 114 -11.08 44.22 -21.90
N SER A 115 -12.21 44.92 -21.69
CA SER A 115 -13.54 44.34 -21.88
C SER A 115 -13.84 44.16 -23.36
N ALA A 116 -14.07 42.92 -23.82
CA ALA A 116 -14.64 42.65 -25.14
C ALA A 116 -16.17 42.73 -25.07
N ALA A 117 -16.79 43.55 -25.93
CA ALA A 117 -18.25 43.66 -25.99
C ALA A 117 -18.85 42.45 -26.74
N VAL A 118 -19.70 41.68 -26.05
CA VAL A 118 -20.42 40.54 -26.64
C VAL A 118 -21.70 41.04 -27.30
N VAL A 119 -21.82 40.85 -28.62
CA VAL A 119 -23.04 41.17 -29.39
C VAL A 119 -23.84 39.88 -29.63
N PRO A 120 -25.12 39.78 -29.19
CA PRO A 120 -25.94 38.61 -29.44
C PRO A 120 -26.52 38.60 -30.87
N LEU A 121 -26.31 37.51 -31.59
CA LEU A 121 -26.95 37.25 -32.89
C LEU A 121 -28.44 36.94 -32.71
N ARG A 122 -29.31 37.64 -33.45
CA ARG A 122 -30.75 37.31 -33.51
C ARG A 122 -31.02 36.37 -34.69
N SER A 123 -31.61 35.22 -34.39
CA SER A 123 -32.20 34.32 -35.39
C SER A 123 -33.41 34.97 -36.07
N ARG A 124 -33.71 34.54 -37.31
CA ARG A 124 -34.86 34.99 -38.11
C ARG A 124 -35.57 33.77 -38.70
#